data_AF-A0A534Y1S1-F1
#
_entry.id   AF-A0A534Y1S1-F1
#
_cell.length_a   1.000
_cell.length_b   1.000
_cell.length_c   1.000
_cell.angle_alpha   90.00
_cell.angle_beta   90.00
_cell.angle_gamma   90.00
#
_symmetry.space_group_name_H-M   'P 1'
#
loop_
_entity.id
_entity.type
_entity.pdbx_description
1 polymer ?
#
loop_
_entity_poly.entity_id
_entity_poly.type
_entity_poly.pdbx_seq_one_letter_code
_entity_poly.pdbx_strand_id
1 'polypeptide(L)'
;MAFDAAVAGELARSGASSPDALKFLRKTMALTAAELGELLELRPETISRIENGKMPVDRRTAALVSALALDHLAGRSETADRLRALAHPPKGRKRVDVKARVA
;
A
#
# COMPACT_ATOMS: atom_id res chain seq x y z
N MET A 1 18.33 -8.14 8.62
CA MET A 1 17.27 -8.69 7.75
C MET A 1 16.08 -9.21 8.54
N ALA A 2 16.23 -10.13 9.51
CA ALA A 2 15.09 -10.65 10.29
C ALA A 2 14.41 -9.62 11.22
N PHE A 3 15.20 -8.73 11.84
CA PHE A 3 14.66 -7.68 12.73
C PHE A 3 13.78 -6.68 11.96
N ASP A 4 14.27 -6.14 10.85
CA ASP A 4 13.52 -5.15 10.06
C ASP A 4 12.19 -5.73 9.54
N ALA A 5 12.19 -7.00 9.11
CA ALA A 5 10.98 -7.70 8.70
C ALA A 5 9.98 -7.87 9.86
N ALA A 6 10.46 -8.18 11.07
CA ALA A 6 9.61 -8.27 12.26
C ALA A 6 8.99 -6.92 12.63
N VAL A 7 9.80 -5.85 12.62
CA VAL A 7 9.34 -4.48 12.87
C VAL A 7 8.32 -4.04 11.83
N ALA A 8 8.60 -4.26 10.54
CA ALA A 8 7.68 -3.94 9.45
C ALA A 8 6.35 -4.68 9.61
N GLY A 9 6.38 -5.96 9.97
CA GLY A 9 5.18 -6.74 10.22
C GLY A 9 4.35 -6.16 11.36
N GLU A 10 5.00 -5.70 12.43
CA GLU A 10 4.30 -5.12 13.58
C GLU A 10 3.71 -3.74 13.28
N LEU A 11 4.46 -2.87 12.60
CA LEU A 11 3.97 -1.58 12.14
C LEU A 11 2.75 -1.74 11.21
N ALA A 12 2.82 -2.71 10.29
CA ALA A 12 1.73 -2.97 9.35
C ALA A 12 0.46 -3.49 10.06
N ARG A 13 0.60 -4.44 11.00
CA ARG A 13 -0.54 -5.02 11.75
C ARG A 13 -1.17 -4.05 12.75
N SER A 14 -0.37 -3.23 13.42
CA SER A 14 -0.86 -2.23 14.38
C SER A 14 -1.55 -1.04 13.71
N GLY A 15 -1.40 -0.89 12.39
CA GLY A 15 -1.94 0.25 11.65
C GLY A 15 -1.16 1.55 11.90
N ALA A 16 0.14 1.44 12.23
CA ALA A 16 0.99 2.59 12.47
C ALA A 16 1.03 3.52 11.25
N SER A 17 0.64 4.78 11.45
CA SER A 17 0.45 5.77 10.37
C SER A 17 1.36 6.99 10.51
N SER A 18 2.39 6.91 11.37
CA SER A 18 3.38 7.98 11.50
C SER A 18 4.25 8.11 10.24
N PRO A 19 4.83 9.29 9.97
CA PRO A 19 5.74 9.51 8.84
C PRO A 19 6.88 8.49 8.76
N ASP A 20 7.53 8.22 9.90
CA ASP A 20 8.65 7.27 9.97
C ASP A 20 8.19 5.83 9.76
N ALA A 21 7.00 5.44 10.26
CA ALA A 21 6.46 4.11 10.04
C ALA A 21 6.21 3.86 8.55
N LEU A 22 5.56 4.80 7.85
CA LEU A 22 5.28 4.67 6.41
C LEU A 22 6.57 4.60 5.58
N LYS A 23 7.55 5.45 5.91
CA LYS A 23 8.88 5.45 5.28
C LYS A 23 9.61 4.14 5.50
N PHE A 24 9.53 3.59 6.71
CA PHE A 24 10.12 2.30 7.07
C PHE A 24 9.48 1.15 6.27
N LEU A 25 8.14 1.11 6.20
CA LEU A 25 7.41 0.12 5.41
C LEU A 25 7.79 0.19 3.93
N ARG A 26 7.81 1.39 3.33
CA ARG A 26 8.19 1.57 1.92
C ARG A 26 9.60 1.02 1.65
N LYS A 27 10.56 1.38 2.50
CA LYS A 27 11.95 0.93 2.36
C LYS A 27 12.10 -0.57 2.51
N THR A 28 11.33 -1.19 3.42
CA THR A 28 11.33 -2.65 3.62
C THR A 28 10.90 -3.37 2.34
N MET A 29 9.93 -2.81 1.62
CA MET A 29 9.47 -3.33 0.31
C MET A 29 10.42 -3.00 -0.85
N ALA A 30 11.55 -2.34 -0.59
CA ALA A 30 12.50 -1.83 -1.59
C ALA A 30 11.88 -0.91 -2.66
N LEU A 31 10.76 -0.24 -2.35
CA LEU A 31 10.09 0.67 -3.28
C LEU A 31 10.68 2.09 -3.18
N THR A 32 10.83 2.75 -4.31
CA THR A 32 11.01 4.21 -4.40
C THR A 32 9.71 4.94 -4.03
N ALA A 33 9.81 6.23 -3.72
CA ALA A 33 8.61 7.06 -3.51
C ALA A 33 7.75 7.16 -4.77
N ALA A 34 8.37 7.07 -5.95
CA ALA A 34 7.66 7.08 -7.23
C ALA A 34 6.86 5.78 -7.44
N GLU A 35 7.47 4.62 -7.26
CA GLU A 35 6.78 3.33 -7.40
C GLU A 35 5.65 3.15 -6.38
N LEU A 36 5.85 3.59 -5.13
CA LEU A 36 4.77 3.60 -4.16
C LEU A 36 3.66 4.57 -4.57
N GLY A 37 4.03 5.75 -5.09
CA GLY A 37 3.09 6.72 -5.63
C GLY A 37 2.24 6.15 -6.77
N GLU A 38 2.87 5.46 -7.72
CA GLU A 38 2.18 4.79 -8.83
C GLU A 38 1.17 3.75 -8.34
N LEU A 39 1.53 2.91 -7.36
CA LEU A 39 0.61 1.91 -6.79
C LEU A 39 -0.59 2.55 -6.07
N LEU A 40 -0.40 3.71 -5.46
CA LEU A 40 -1.42 4.39 -4.65
C LEU A 40 -2.14 5.52 -5.40
N GLU A 41 -1.81 5.74 -6.67
CA GLU A 41 -2.28 6.87 -7.48
C GLU A 41 -1.99 8.24 -6.83
N LEU A 42 -0.83 8.34 -6.16
CA LEU A 42 -0.32 9.54 -5.51
C LEU A 42 0.93 10.04 -6.23
N ARG A 43 1.10 11.35 -6.31
CA ARG A 43 2.33 11.93 -6.84
C ARG A 43 3.52 11.62 -5.91
N PRO A 44 4.75 11.44 -6.43
CA PRO A 44 5.93 11.19 -5.60
C PRO A 44 6.16 12.26 -4.54
N GLU A 45 5.83 13.53 -4.83
CA GLU A 45 5.95 14.63 -3.87
C GLU A 45 4.95 14.50 -2.72
N THR A 46 3.77 13.92 -2.97
CA THR A 46 2.79 13.63 -1.92
C THR A 46 3.34 12.58 -0.96
N ILE A 47 3.92 11.49 -1.48
CA ILE A 47 4.59 10.46 -0.67
C ILE A 47 5.72 11.09 0.17
N SER A 48 6.56 11.92 -0.46
CA SER A 48 7.64 12.63 0.24
C SER A 48 7.12 13.54 1.36
N ARG A 49 6.04 14.29 1.14
CA ARG A 49 5.45 15.15 2.17
C ARG A 49 4.89 14.33 3.33
N ILE A 50 4.26 13.20 3.06
CA ILE A 50 3.75 12.29 4.09
C ILE A 50 4.90 11.73 4.93
N GLU A 51 5.93 11.18 4.29
CA GLU A 51 7.08 10.54 4.97
C GLU A 51 7.97 11.51 5.73
N ASN A 52 7.91 12.81 5.42
CA ASN A 52 8.62 13.86 6.14
C ASN A 52 7.72 14.65 7.12
N GLY A 53 6.50 14.16 7.38
CA GLY A 53 5.57 14.77 8.34
C GLY A 53 5.05 16.15 7.92
N LYS A 54 5.17 16.51 6.63
CA LYS A 54 4.66 17.77 6.07
C LYS A 54 3.19 17.66 5.66
N MET A 55 2.64 16.45 5.64
CA MET A 55 1.25 16.16 5.32
C MET A 55 0.79 14.93 6.12
N PRO A 56 -0.39 14.94 6.75
CA PRO A 56 -0.92 13.74 7.37
C PRO A 56 -1.30 12.69 6.31
N VAL A 57 -1.11 11.41 6.63
CA VAL A 57 -1.63 10.32 5.80
C VAL A 57 -3.12 10.11 6.09
N ASP A 58 -3.91 9.83 5.06
CA ASP A 58 -5.28 9.39 5.25
C ASP A 58 -5.36 7.89 5.61
N ARG A 59 -6.50 7.44 6.15
CA ARG A 59 -6.68 6.04 6.58
C ARG A 59 -6.60 5.03 5.44
N ARG A 60 -7.06 5.38 4.23
CA ARG A 60 -7.04 4.50 3.06
C ARG A 60 -5.59 4.25 2.63
N THR A 61 -4.81 5.31 2.50
CA THR A 61 -3.40 5.26 2.14
C THR A 61 -2.60 4.44 3.16
N ALA A 62 -2.80 4.68 4.46
CA ALA A 62 -2.14 3.90 5.51
C ALA A 62 -2.51 2.39 5.43
N ALA A 63 -3.79 2.06 5.25
CA ALA A 63 -4.24 0.68 5.13
C ALA A 63 -3.64 -0.04 3.89
N LEU A 64 -3.53 0.65 2.75
CA LEU A 64 -2.94 0.08 1.54
C LEU A 64 -1.42 -0.15 1.68
N VAL A 65 -0.70 0.78 2.31
CA VAL A 65 0.74 0.58 2.60
C VAL A 65 0.95 -0.61 3.52
N SER A 66 0.13 -0.76 4.57
CA SER A 66 0.18 -1.93 5.45
C SER A 66 -0.12 -3.24 4.71
N ALA A 67 -1.13 -3.26 3.84
CA ALA A 67 -1.47 -4.45 3.06
C ALA A 67 -0.33 -4.85 2.10
N LEU A 68 0.26 -3.88 1.39
CA LEU A 68 1.43 -4.10 0.55
C LEU A 68 2.60 -4.68 1.34
N ALA A 69 2.88 -4.14 2.53
CA ALA A 69 3.96 -4.63 3.39
C ALA A 69 3.72 -6.06 3.88
N LEU A 70 2.50 -6.39 4.29
CA LEU A 70 2.14 -7.74 4.74
C LEU A 70 2.25 -8.77 3.60
N ASP A 71 1.82 -8.42 2.39
CA ASP A 71 2.00 -9.29 1.23
C ASP A 71 3.48 -9.47 0.89
N HIS A 72 4.26 -8.39 0.88
CA HIS A 72 5.71 -8.45 0.63
C HIS A 72 6.43 -9.35 1.63
N LEU A 73 6.15 -9.20 2.94
CA LEU A 73 6.73 -10.02 3.99
C LEU A 73 6.34 -11.50 3.89
N ALA A 74 5.19 -11.78 3.27
CA ALA A 74 4.74 -13.14 2.99
C ALA A 74 5.23 -13.68 1.62
N GLY A 75 6.08 -12.94 0.90
CA GLY A 75 6.56 -13.32 -0.43
C GLY A 75 5.47 -13.29 -1.51
N ARG A 76 4.41 -12.52 -1.32
CA ARG A 76 3.28 -12.36 -2.25
C ARG A 76 3.24 -10.95 -2.85
N SER A 77 2.50 -10.82 -3.95
CA SER A 77 2.30 -9.54 -4.66
C SER A 77 0.83 -9.17 -4.87
N GLU A 78 -0.11 -9.91 -4.25
CA GLU A 78 -1.54 -9.81 -4.60
C GLU A 78 -2.12 -8.40 -4.47
N THR A 79 -1.77 -7.67 -3.40
CA THR A 79 -2.23 -6.30 -3.20
C THR A 79 -1.70 -5.38 -4.30
N ALA A 80 -0.42 -5.48 -4.65
CA ALA A 80 0.18 -4.69 -5.72
C ALA A 80 -0.46 -5.03 -7.08
N ASP A 81 -0.71 -6.30 -7.36
CA ASP A 81 -1.32 -6.74 -8.62
C ASP A 81 -2.78 -6.28 -8.74
N ARG A 82 -3.53 -6.29 -7.63
CA ARG A 82 -4.89 -5.71 -7.57
C ARG A 82 -4.87 -4.21 -7.84
N LEU A 83 -3.96 -3.46 -7.22
CA LEU A 83 -3.83 -2.01 -7.43
C LEU A 83 -3.47 -1.69 -8.89
N ARG A 84 -2.49 -2.41 -9.47
CA ARG A 84 -2.13 -2.28 -10.89
C ARG A 84 -3.30 -2.57 -11.82
N ALA A 85 -4.07 -3.62 -11.54
CA ALA A 85 -5.26 -3.98 -12.33
C ALA A 85 -6.42 -2.99 -12.16
N LEU A 86 -6.50 -2.25 -11.04
CA LEU A 86 -7.46 -1.16 -10.86
C LEU A 86 -7.08 0.07 -11.68
N ALA A 87 -5.80 0.44 -11.67
CA ALA A 87 -5.28 1.54 -12.48
C ALA A 87 -5.33 1.23 -13.99
N HIS A 88 -5.07 -0.04 -14.35
CA HIS A 88 -5.04 -0.52 -15.73
C HIS A 88 -5.97 -1.73 -15.90
N PRO A 89 -7.30 -1.51 -15.97
CA PRO A 89 -8.25 -2.60 -16.10
C PRO A 89 -8.01 -3.38 -17.40
N PRO A 90 -7.94 -4.73 -17.36
CA PRO A 90 -7.71 -5.52 -18.54
C PRO A 90 -8.85 -5.33 -19.55
N LYS A 91 -8.49 -5.16 -20.83
CA LYS A 91 -9.46 -5.05 -21.92
C LYS A 91 -10.29 -6.33 -21.98
N GLY A 92 -11.63 -6.20 -22.00
CA GLY A 92 -12.55 -7.33 -22.12
C GLY A 92 -13.04 -7.95 -20.80
N ARG A 93 -12.84 -7.28 -19.64
CA ARG A 93 -13.43 -7.74 -18.38
C ARG A 93 -14.95 -7.84 -18.51
N LYS A 94 -15.50 -9.06 -18.43
CA LYS A 94 -16.96 -9.26 -18.41
C LYS A 94 -17.53 -8.55 -17.18
N ARG A 95 -18.50 -7.66 -17.41
CA ARG A 95 -19.29 -7.07 -16.34
C ARG A 95 -20.10 -8.19 -15.69
N VAL A 96 -19.87 -8.41 -14.40
CA VAL A 96 -20.66 -9.35 -13.61
C VAL A 96 -21.69 -8.54 -12.85
N ASP A 97 -22.96 -8.65 -13.22
CA ASP A 97 -24.05 -8.03 -12.47
C ASP A 97 -24.37 -8.90 -11.25
N VAL A 98 -23.94 -8.43 -10.07
CA VAL A 98 -24.26 -9.08 -8.80
C VAL A 98 -25.61 -8.55 -8.32
N LYS A 99 -26.65 -9.40 -8.32
CA LYS A 99 -27.92 -9.09 -7.65
C LYS A 99 -27.68 -9.10 -6.14
N ALA A 100 -27.48 -7.93 -5.54
CA ALA A 100 -27.40 -7.81 -4.09
C ALA A 100 -28.74 -8.25 -3.48
N ARG A 101 -28.74 -9.36 -2.75
CA ARG A 101 -29.75 -9.58 -1.70
C ARG A 101 -29.20 -8.93 -0.45
N VAL A 102 -29.62 -7.70 -0.20
CA VAL A 102 -29.48 -7.11 1.13
C VAL A 102 -30.63 -7.69 1.94
N ALA A 103 -30.31 -8.52 2.93
CA ALA A 103 -31.21 -8.92 4.00
C ALA A 103 -31.10 -7.91 5.14
#